data_AF-N8UNS6-F1
#
_entry.id   AF-N8UNS6-F1
#
_cell.length_a   1.000
_cell.length_b   1.000
_cell.length_c   1.000
_cell.angle_alpha   90.00
_cell.angle_beta   90.00
_cell.angle_gamma   90.00
#
_symmetry.space_group_name_H-M   'P 1'
#
loop_
_entity.id
_entity.type
_entity.pdbx_description
1 polymer ?
#
loop_
_entity_poly.entity_id
_entity_poly.type
_entity_poly.pdbx_seq_one_letter_code
_entity_poly.pdbx_strand_id
1 'polypeptide(L)'
;MNATSQYFELAQLEAQVMNAAAELAALSNDEYIIALNGNWIKCIYVGRGTETFDLTLSDKYTVNNRVSHAQDNLKRLIEIKCDLLEGN
;
A
#
# COMPACT_ATOMS: atom_id res chain seq x y z
N MET A 1 2.54 -10.68 24.14
CA MET A 1 3.37 -10.90 22.93
C MET A 1 4.77 -10.39 23.22
N ASN A 2 5.83 -11.13 22.86
CA ASN A 2 7.20 -10.59 22.97
C ASN A 2 7.48 -9.65 21.78
N ALA A 3 8.42 -8.72 21.94
CA ALA A 3 8.75 -7.74 20.90
C ALA A 3 9.18 -8.43 19.59
N THR A 4 9.90 -9.55 19.67
CA THR A 4 10.36 -10.32 18.50
C THR A 4 9.22 -10.80 17.60
N SER A 5 8.10 -11.25 18.17
CA SER A 5 6.92 -11.68 17.40
C SER A 5 6.27 -10.52 16.65
N GLN A 6 6.21 -9.32 17.26
CA GLN A 6 5.60 -8.15 16.63
C GLN A 6 6.42 -7.60 15.47
N TYR A 7 7.76 -7.63 15.57
CA TYR A 7 8.62 -7.24 14.45
C TYR A 7 8.54 -8.22 13.28
N PHE A 8 8.39 -9.52 13.55
CA PHE A 8 8.17 -10.52 12.51
C PHE A 8 6.83 -10.31 11.79
N GLU A 9 5.76 -10.10 12.56
CA GLU A 9 4.43 -9.78 12.02
C GLU A 9 4.46 -8.50 11.17
N LEU A 10 5.12 -7.45 11.66
CA LEU A 10 5.30 -6.22 10.90
C LEU A 10 6.06 -6.45 9.59
N ALA A 11 7.16 -7.21 9.60
CA ALA A 11 7.91 -7.50 8.39
C ALA A 11 7.08 -8.28 7.35
N GLN A 12 6.28 -9.26 7.79
CA GLN A 12 5.36 -9.98 6.91
C GLN A 12 4.32 -9.05 6.29
N LEU A 13 3.77 -8.15 7.10
CA LEU A 13 2.75 -7.21 6.67
C LEU A 13 3.31 -6.15 5.70
N GLU A 14 4.49 -5.60 5.99
CA GLU A 14 5.20 -4.68 5.08
C GLU A 14 5.49 -5.36 3.73
N ALA A 15 5.88 -6.63 3.73
CA ALA A 15 6.06 -7.39 2.48
C ALA A 15 4.75 -7.55 1.70
N GLN A 16 3.62 -7.80 2.37
CA GLN A 16 2.30 -7.87 1.72
C GLN A 16 1.89 -6.53 1.12
N VAL A 17 2.11 -5.41 1.83
CA VAL A 17 1.85 -4.07 1.31
C VAL A 17 2.67 -3.81 0.04
N MET A 18 3.97 -4.12 0.05
CA MET A 18 4.84 -3.93 -1.10
C MET A 18 4.42 -4.78 -2.30
N ASN A 19 4.03 -6.02 -2.07
CA ASN A 19 3.51 -6.89 -3.14
C ASN A 19 2.20 -6.35 -3.72
N ALA A 20 1.25 -5.95 -2.87
CA ALA A 20 -0.01 -5.36 -3.30
C ALA A 20 0.20 -4.07 -4.09
N ALA A 21 1.14 -3.22 -3.67
CA ALA A 21 1.50 -2.00 -4.39
C ALA A 21 2.13 -2.29 -5.77
N ALA A 22 2.97 -3.32 -5.86
CA ALA A 22 3.55 -3.75 -7.13
C ALA A 22 2.50 -4.34 -8.09
N GLU A 23 1.59 -5.17 -7.58
CA GLU A 23 0.45 -5.68 -8.35
C GLU A 23 -0.43 -4.55 -8.85
N LEU A 24 -0.70 -3.55 -8.01
CA LEU A 24 -1.50 -2.39 -8.38
C LEU A 24 -0.80 -1.56 -9.47
N ALA A 25 0.51 -1.32 -9.35
CA ALA A 25 1.28 -0.63 -10.39
C ALA A 25 1.25 -1.35 -11.75
N ALA A 26 1.17 -2.68 -11.75
CA ALA A 26 1.04 -3.47 -12.97
C ALA A 26 -0.32 -3.30 -13.69
N LEU A 27 -1.33 -2.73 -13.02
CA LEU A 27 -2.64 -2.43 -13.60
C LEU A 27 -2.71 -1.04 -14.25
N SER A 28 -1.61 -0.29 -14.27
CA SER A 28 -1.55 1.03 -14.88
C SER A 28 -1.94 0.99 -16.36
N ASN A 29 -2.81 1.91 -16.78
CA ASN A 29 -3.29 2.05 -18.15
C ASN A 29 -3.61 3.54 -18.47
N ASP A 30 -4.28 3.79 -19.60
CA ASP A 30 -4.61 5.15 -20.06
C ASP A 30 -5.64 5.88 -19.18
N GLU A 31 -6.44 5.14 -18.40
CA GLU A 31 -7.43 5.71 -17.48
C GLU A 31 -6.89 5.89 -16.07
N TYR A 32 -5.92 5.06 -15.68
CA TYR A 32 -5.35 5.00 -14.33
C TYR A 32 -3.83 4.86 -14.40
N ILE A 33 -3.10 5.92 -14.07
CA ILE A 33 -1.63 5.90 -14.02
C ILE A 33 -1.18 5.60 -12.60
N ILE A 34 -0.48 4.49 -12.41
CA ILE A 34 -0.07 4.04 -11.07
C ILE A 34 1.45 3.92 -11.03
N ALA A 35 2.08 4.72 -10.16
CA ALA A 35 3.52 4.80 -10.03
C ALA A 35 3.95 4.37 -8.62
N LEU A 36 4.78 3.33 -8.56
CA LEU A 36 5.42 2.85 -7.33
C LEU A 36 6.88 3.33 -7.31
N ASN A 37 7.30 3.97 -6.22
CA ASN A 37 8.69 4.37 -6.03
C ASN A 37 9.12 4.18 -4.57
N GLY A 38 9.88 3.11 -4.33
CA GLY A 38 10.38 2.79 -3.01
C GLY A 38 9.23 2.65 -2.01
N ASN A 39 9.11 3.61 -1.09
CA ASN A 39 8.12 3.61 -0.03
C ASN A 39 6.80 4.33 -0.36
N TRP A 40 6.62 4.93 -1.53
CA TRP A 40 5.36 5.60 -1.84
C TRP A 40 4.75 5.08 -3.13
N ILE A 41 3.43 5.14 -3.18
CA ILE A 41 2.63 4.87 -4.38
C ILE A 41 1.79 6.10 -4.71
N LYS A 42 1.68 6.40 -6.00
CA LYS A 42 0.80 7.44 -6.51
C LYS A 42 -0.17 6.83 -7.51
N CYS A 43 -1.44 7.05 -7.25
CA CYS A 43 -2.54 6.64 -8.12
C CYS A 43 -3.14 7.90 -8.76
N ILE A 44 -3.12 7.97 -10.08
CA ILE A 44 -3.69 9.08 -10.86
C ILE A 44 -4.89 8.52 -11.61
N TYR A 45 -6.08 8.95 -11.24
CA TYR A 45 -7.33 8.59 -11.90
C TYR A 45 -7.67 9.71 -12.90
N VAL A 46 -7.55 9.44 -14.20
CA VAL A 46 -7.70 10.47 -15.24
C VAL A 46 -9.08 11.12 -15.14
N GLY A 47 -9.11 12.43 -14.96
CA GLY A 47 -10.35 13.22 -14.78
C GLY A 47 -11.03 13.11 -13.40
N ARG A 48 -10.50 12.29 -12.47
CA ARG A 48 -11.08 12.09 -11.12
C ARG A 48 -10.16 12.52 -9.98
N GLY A 49 -8.85 12.63 -10.22
CA GLY A 49 -7.90 13.21 -9.27
C GLY A 49 -6.70 12.31 -9.01
N THR A 50 -5.99 12.60 -7.93
CA THR A 50 -4.75 11.89 -7.56
C THR A 50 -4.76 11.54 -6.08
N GLU A 51 -4.30 10.34 -5.77
CA GLU A 51 -4.06 9.86 -4.41
C GLU A 51 -2.57 9.50 -4.29
N THR A 52 -1.95 9.79 -3.15
CA THR A 52 -0.56 9.44 -2.87
C THR A 52 -0.42 9.11 -1.40
N PHE A 53 0.25 8.00 -1.09
CA PHE A 53 0.49 7.60 0.29
C PHE A 53 1.79 6.81 0.43
N ASP A 54 2.39 6.95 1.62
CA ASP A 54 3.54 6.18 2.06
C ASP A 54 3.09 4.78 2.48
N LEU A 55 3.72 3.74 1.93
CA LEU A 55 3.43 2.32 2.11
C LEU A 55 3.80 1.83 3.51
N THR A 56 4.95 2.27 4.03
CA THR A 56 5.44 1.92 5.36
C THR A 56 5.83 3.15 6.16
N LEU A 57 5.86 3.01 7.49
CA LEU A 57 6.33 4.05 8.41
C LEU A 57 7.76 3.75 8.89
N SER A 58 8.56 4.81 9.03
CA SER A 58 9.92 4.73 9.56
C SER A 58 9.99 4.18 10.99
N ASP A 59 11.16 3.70 11.39
CA ASP A 59 11.47 3.18 12.73
C ASP A 59 11.27 4.18 13.89
N LYS A 60 11.18 5.48 13.62
CA LYS A 60 10.81 6.50 14.62
C LYS A 60 9.42 6.30 15.24
N TYR A 61 8.55 5.52 14.59
CA TYR A 61 7.20 5.19 15.09
C TYR A 61 7.22 3.87 15.87
N THR A 62 6.30 3.74 16.82
CA THR A 62 6.14 2.49 17.56
C THR A 62 5.75 1.34 16.63
N VAL A 63 6.13 0.11 16.98
CA VAL A 63 5.77 -1.08 16.21
C VAL A 63 4.27 -1.17 15.98
N ASN A 64 3.46 -0.86 17.01
CA ASN A 64 2.00 -0.86 16.89
C ASN A 64 1.51 0.13 15.83
N ASN A 65 2.04 1.35 15.81
CA ASN A 65 1.66 2.35 14.79
C ASN A 65 2.06 1.90 13.39
N ARG A 66 3.24 1.28 13.24
CA ARG A 66 3.71 0.74 11.96
C ARG A 66 2.83 -0.42 11.48
N VAL A 67 2.41 -1.30 12.39
CA VAL A 67 1.47 -2.40 12.09
C VAL A 67 0.12 -1.85 11.66
N SER A 68 -0.49 -0.94 12.43
CA SER A 68 -1.79 -0.36 12.07
C SER A 68 -1.73 0.36 10.71
N HIS A 69 -0.69 1.15 10.48
CA HIS A 69 -0.48 1.83 9.20
C HIS A 69 -0.36 0.85 8.03
N ALA A 70 0.42 -0.21 8.19
CA ALA A 70 0.57 -1.22 7.15
C ALA A 70 -0.72 -2.01 6.90
N GLN A 71 -1.55 -2.25 7.93
CA GLN A 71 -2.88 -2.88 7.77
C GLN A 71 -3.83 -1.97 6.99
N ASP A 72 -3.89 -0.68 7.34
CA ASP A 72 -4.74 0.31 6.68
C ASP A 72 -4.34 0.47 5.21
N ASN A 73 -3.04 0.56 4.93
CA ASN A 73 -2.53 0.63 3.57
C ASN A 73 -2.81 -0.63 2.76
N LEU A 74 -2.61 -1.82 3.34
CA LEU A 74 -2.90 -3.07 2.64
C LEU A 74 -4.38 -3.14 2.26
N LYS A 75 -5.27 -2.78 3.19
CA LYS A 75 -6.70 -2.70 2.93
C LYS A 75 -7.01 -1.71 1.80
N ARG A 76 -6.46 -0.50 1.86
CA ARG A 76 -6.69 0.53 0.84
C ARG A 76 -6.20 0.10 -0.54
N LEU A 77 -5.03 -0.53 -0.62
CA LEU A 77 -4.47 -1.05 -1.89
C LEU A 77 -5.37 -2.13 -2.50
N ILE A 78 -5.92 -3.03 -1.67
CA ILE A 78 -6.87 -4.05 -2.12
C ILE A 78 -8.16 -3.41 -2.62
N GLU A 79 -8.71 -2.44 -1.89
CA GLU A 79 -9.91 -1.71 -2.32
C GLU A 79 -9.70 -1.03 -3.67
N ILE A 80 -8.60 -0.29 -3.84
CA ILE A 80 -8.28 0.34 -5.13
C ILE A 80 -8.14 -0.72 -6.22
N LYS A 81 -7.46 -1.84 -5.95
CA LYS A 81 -7.31 -2.93 -6.92
C LYS A 81 -8.67 -3.49 -7.35
N CYS A 82 -9.58 -3.72 -6.41
CA CYS A 82 -10.94 -4.17 -6.71
C CYS A 82 -11.70 -3.14 -7.54
N ASP A 83 -11.67 -1.86 -7.15
CA ASP A 83 -12.34 -0.77 -7.86
C ASP A 83 -11.88 -0.70 -9.34
N LEU A 84 -10.58 -0.91 -9.59
CA LEU A 84 -10.02 -0.89 -10.95
C LEU A 84 -10.36 -2.14 -11.77
N LEU A 85 -10.57 -3.29 -11.13
CA LEU A 85 -10.90 -4.54 -11.81
C LEU A 85 -12.41 -4.70 -12.06
N GLU A 86 -13.25 -4.23 -11.14
CA GLU A 86 -14.71 -4.28 -11.24
C GLU A 86 -15.28 -3.12 -12.06
N GLY A 87 -14.54 -2.03 -12.19
CA GLY A 87 -14.91 -0.85 -12.99
C GLY A 87 -14.62 -0.95 -14.49
N ASN A 88 -14.09 -2.09 -14.97
CA ASN A 88 -13.78 -2.36 -16.39
C ASN A 88 -14.88 -3.18 -17.09
#